data_AF-A0A2G9N1G8-F1
#
_entry.id   AF-A0A2G9N1G8-F1
#
_cell.length_a   1.000
_cell.length_b   1.000
_cell.length_c   1.000
_cell.angle_alpha   90.00
_cell.angle_beta   90.00
_cell.angle_gamma   90.00
#
_symmetry.space_group_name_H-M   'P 1'
#
loop_
_entity.id
_entity.type
_entity.pdbx_description
1 polymer ?
#
loop_
_entity_poly.entity_id
_entity_poly.type
_entity_poly.pdbx_seq_one_letter_code
_entity_poly.pdbx_strand_id
1 'polypeptide(L)'
;MPGKKRKSRAKKKTQKPILVKEKPEKTDEIARAISEEEDNYTGRDVDETRFDADDIREEIEDTGRDVDEIKEDVDDIKEGLEDTGKDVDEIKENIEEISRRQKSILKKVSDRMLPSEFNANDIAQQIVGAIILSSPLAVTEEVWRLAKELDPARTLTIIGVTLLFDVLLIYFTAYRKEKEKKIINLVPARLVSMLVISYSTAAIMLYIFGVIGYEVTTLAWAFNLIIFIGLFANVGAGTADIIR
;
A
#
# COMPACT_ATOMS: atom_id res chain seq x y z
N MET A 1 -70.01 45.26 -62.25
CA MET A 1 -70.24 44.89 -60.82
C MET A 1 -69.00 44.17 -60.27
N PRO A 2 -68.77 44.12 -58.94
CA PRO A 2 -67.40 44.11 -58.37
C PRO A 2 -66.92 42.84 -57.63
N GLY A 3 -65.62 42.75 -57.31
CA GLY A 3 -65.00 41.81 -56.35
C GLY A 3 -63.48 42.05 -56.14
N LYS A 4 -62.90 41.87 -54.93
CA LYS A 4 -61.61 42.49 -54.48
C LYS A 4 -60.56 41.49 -53.91
N LYS A 5 -59.24 41.75 -54.08
CA LYS A 5 -58.08 41.08 -53.39
C LYS A 5 -56.75 41.91 -53.51
N ARG A 6 -55.56 41.36 -53.16
CA ARG A 6 -54.27 42.06 -52.80
C ARG A 6 -52.96 41.21 -53.03
N LYS A 7 -51.75 41.82 -53.30
CA LYS A 7 -50.29 41.38 -53.05
C LYS A 7 -49.24 41.61 -54.20
N SER A 8 -48.00 42.14 -53.97
CA SER A 8 -46.79 42.11 -54.89
C SER A 8 -45.45 42.75 -54.34
N ARG A 9 -44.22 42.39 -54.84
CA ARG A 9 -42.88 43.13 -54.74
C ARG A 9 -41.58 42.45 -55.36
N ALA A 10 -40.58 43.22 -55.93
CA ALA A 10 -39.04 43.17 -55.76
C ALA A 10 -38.00 43.40 -56.96
N LYS A 11 -36.85 44.16 -56.79
CA LYS A 11 -35.46 44.13 -57.51
C LYS A 11 -34.41 45.28 -57.14
N LYS A 12 -33.10 45.29 -57.62
CA LYS A 12 -31.96 46.29 -57.35
C LYS A 12 -30.72 46.27 -58.36
N LYS A 13 -29.73 47.25 -58.37
CA LYS A 13 -28.42 47.34 -59.17
C LYS A 13 -27.25 48.19 -58.52
N THR A 14 -25.99 48.27 -59.08
CA THR A 14 -24.72 48.96 -58.58
C THR A 14 -23.67 49.48 -59.66
N GLN A 15 -22.54 50.21 -59.31
CA GLN A 15 -21.45 50.76 -60.23
C GLN A 15 -20.07 51.15 -59.55
N LYS A 16 -18.98 51.64 -60.25
CA LYS A 16 -17.54 51.82 -59.77
C LYS A 16 -16.63 52.92 -60.50
N PRO A 17 -15.53 53.53 -59.93
CA PRO A 17 -14.66 54.63 -60.51
C PRO A 17 -13.08 54.40 -60.70
N ILE A 18 -12.23 55.45 -60.94
CA ILE A 18 -10.78 55.47 -61.44
C ILE A 18 -9.85 56.57 -60.76
N LEU A 19 -8.48 56.57 -60.90
CA LEU A 19 -7.46 57.49 -60.26
C LEU A 19 -6.07 57.67 -61.03
N VAL A 20 -5.16 58.62 -60.69
CA VAL A 20 -3.86 59.03 -61.39
C VAL A 20 -2.70 59.52 -60.40
N LYS A 21 -1.41 59.74 -60.84
CA LYS A 21 -0.18 60.13 -60.01
C LYS A 21 1.00 60.84 -60.78
N GLU A 22 1.97 61.55 -60.12
CA GLU A 22 3.04 62.45 -60.72
C GLU A 22 4.54 62.37 -60.17
N LYS A 23 5.51 63.30 -60.47
CA LYS A 23 7.02 63.16 -60.31
C LYS A 23 7.91 64.48 -60.18
N PRO A 24 9.07 64.53 -59.43
CA PRO A 24 9.99 65.72 -59.20
C PRO A 24 11.53 65.61 -59.60
N GLU A 25 12.44 66.60 -59.36
CA GLU A 25 13.88 66.66 -59.87
C GLU A 25 14.96 67.62 -59.18
N LYS A 26 16.30 67.34 -59.32
CA LYS A 26 17.59 68.18 -59.38
C LYS A 26 18.32 68.94 -58.19
N THR A 27 19.54 68.49 -57.74
CA THR A 27 20.34 68.84 -56.49
C THR A 27 21.55 67.86 -56.23
N ASP A 28 22.19 67.37 -57.28
CA ASP A 28 22.57 65.93 -57.36
C ASP A 28 23.94 65.50 -56.77
N GLU A 29 24.81 66.41 -56.32
CA GLU A 29 26.19 66.07 -55.91
C GLU A 29 26.33 65.87 -54.40
N ILE A 30 25.77 66.78 -53.59
CA ILE A 30 25.62 66.58 -52.15
C ILE A 30 24.70 65.39 -51.87
N ALA A 31 23.65 65.22 -52.68
CA ALA A 31 22.79 64.04 -52.63
C ALA A 31 23.57 62.73 -52.87
N ARG A 32 24.60 62.73 -53.74
CA ARG A 32 25.46 61.57 -53.99
C ARG A 32 26.40 61.27 -52.83
N ALA A 33 27.05 62.28 -52.24
CA ALA A 33 27.94 62.05 -51.10
C ALA A 33 27.16 61.54 -49.87
N ILE A 34 25.99 62.10 -49.61
CA ILE A 34 25.10 61.62 -48.54
C ILE A 34 24.58 60.22 -48.86
N SER A 35 24.15 59.92 -50.10
CA SER A 35 23.71 58.57 -50.45
C SER A 35 24.85 57.55 -50.37
N GLU A 36 26.07 57.88 -50.78
CA GLU A 36 27.21 56.95 -50.69
C GLU A 36 27.60 56.65 -49.23
N GLU A 37 27.49 57.61 -48.31
CA GLU A 37 27.77 57.38 -46.89
C GLU A 37 26.59 56.68 -46.17
N GLU A 38 25.35 57.00 -46.53
CA GLU A 38 24.13 56.34 -46.05
C GLU A 38 24.04 54.88 -46.57
N ASP A 39 24.35 54.64 -47.85
CA ASP A 39 24.42 53.29 -48.47
C ASP A 39 25.55 52.45 -47.87
N ASN A 40 26.71 53.04 -47.56
CA ASN A 40 27.85 52.34 -46.94
C ASN A 40 27.61 52.02 -45.46
N TYR A 41 26.95 52.91 -44.72
CA TYR A 41 26.53 52.65 -43.34
C TYR A 41 25.44 51.56 -43.31
N THR A 42 24.35 51.76 -44.07
CA THR A 42 23.23 50.82 -44.17
C THR A 42 23.67 49.46 -44.73
N GLY A 43 24.61 49.44 -45.69
CA GLY A 43 25.15 48.21 -46.25
C GLY A 43 25.91 47.38 -45.21
N ARG A 44 26.67 48.01 -44.32
CA ARG A 44 27.37 47.31 -43.22
C ARG A 44 26.39 46.75 -42.19
N ASP A 45 25.39 47.53 -41.77
CA ASP A 45 24.36 47.06 -40.85
C ASP A 45 23.56 45.87 -41.44
N VAL A 46 23.32 45.89 -42.76
CA VAL A 46 22.65 44.80 -43.49
C VAL A 46 23.53 43.55 -43.62
N ASP A 47 24.84 43.70 -43.87
CA ASP A 47 25.77 42.58 -43.93
C ASP A 47 25.99 41.94 -42.54
N GLU A 48 26.03 42.74 -41.45
CA GLU A 48 26.07 42.26 -40.06
C GLU A 48 24.77 41.50 -39.71
N THR A 49 23.60 42.10 -39.97
CA THR A 49 22.29 41.44 -39.79
C THR A 49 22.17 40.13 -40.59
N ARG A 50 22.82 40.07 -41.76
CA ARG A 50 22.82 38.87 -42.60
C ARG A 50 23.72 37.78 -42.03
N PHE A 51 24.88 38.14 -41.49
CA PHE A 51 25.76 37.20 -40.79
C PHE A 51 25.04 36.57 -39.59
N ASP A 52 24.43 37.41 -38.74
CA ASP A 52 23.59 36.95 -37.62
C ASP A 52 22.45 36.02 -38.08
N ALA A 53 21.83 36.31 -39.23
CA ALA A 53 20.75 35.49 -39.78
C ALA A 53 21.23 34.14 -40.37
N ASP A 54 22.46 34.07 -40.88
CA ASP A 54 23.07 32.82 -41.34
C ASP A 54 23.53 31.97 -40.11
N ASP A 55 24.07 32.58 -39.06
CA ASP A 55 24.41 31.91 -37.78
C ASP A 55 23.16 31.35 -37.08
N ILE A 56 22.09 32.15 -36.93
CA ILE A 56 20.79 31.70 -36.37
C ILE A 56 20.21 30.54 -37.19
N ARG A 57 20.46 30.51 -38.50
CA ARG A 57 20.01 29.42 -39.36
C ARG A 57 20.77 28.13 -39.07
N GLU A 58 22.09 28.19 -38.84
CA GLU A 58 22.86 27.01 -38.43
C GLU A 58 22.36 26.49 -37.07
N GLU A 59 22.13 27.36 -36.08
CA GLU A 59 21.53 26.96 -34.79
C GLU A 59 20.14 26.30 -34.93
N ILE A 60 19.32 26.76 -35.88
CA ILE A 60 18.00 26.15 -36.17
C ILE A 60 18.15 24.80 -36.87
N GLU A 61 19.10 24.63 -37.79
CA GLU A 61 19.38 23.35 -38.44
C GLU A 61 19.94 22.33 -37.44
N ASP A 62 20.74 22.77 -36.46
CA ASP A 62 21.25 21.95 -35.35
C ASP A 62 20.14 21.58 -34.35
N THR A 63 19.35 22.56 -33.89
CA THR A 63 18.18 22.30 -33.04
C THR A 63 17.18 21.35 -33.70
N GLY A 64 17.03 21.43 -35.03
CA GLY A 64 16.20 20.50 -35.80
C GLY A 64 16.68 19.05 -35.71
N ARG A 65 18.00 18.83 -35.75
CA ARG A 65 18.62 17.50 -35.59
C ARG A 65 18.43 16.95 -34.18
N ASP A 66 18.64 17.78 -33.15
CA ASP A 66 18.41 17.40 -31.75
C ASP A 66 16.94 17.00 -31.50
N VAL A 67 15.98 17.70 -32.13
CA VAL A 67 14.54 17.39 -32.03
C VAL A 67 14.19 16.07 -32.72
N ASP A 68 14.85 15.73 -33.82
CA ASP A 68 14.65 14.43 -34.49
C ASP A 68 15.26 13.27 -33.66
N GLU A 69 16.43 13.45 -33.04
CA GLU A 69 17.04 12.47 -32.12
C GLU A 69 16.19 12.24 -30.85
N ILE A 70 15.73 13.33 -30.21
CA ILE A 70 14.79 13.25 -29.07
C ILE A 70 13.50 12.53 -29.45
N LYS A 71 13.06 12.62 -30.70
CA LYS A 71 11.84 11.95 -31.18
C LYS A 71 12.06 10.45 -31.37
N GLU A 72 13.25 10.02 -31.79
CA GLU A 72 13.65 8.60 -31.81
C GLU A 72 13.68 8.04 -30.39
N ASP A 73 14.35 8.73 -29.45
CA ASP A 73 14.36 8.38 -28.01
C ASP A 73 12.94 8.25 -27.41
N VAL A 74 12.01 9.14 -27.79
CA VAL A 74 10.62 9.12 -27.30
C VAL A 74 9.84 7.93 -27.86
N ASP A 75 10.08 7.52 -29.11
CA ASP A 75 9.45 6.34 -29.69
C ASP A 75 10.01 5.04 -29.05
N ASP A 76 11.32 4.96 -28.77
CA ASP A 76 11.96 3.86 -28.02
C ASP A 76 11.44 3.74 -26.58
N ILE A 77 11.36 4.87 -25.85
CA ILE A 77 10.78 4.93 -24.50
C ILE A 77 9.32 4.44 -24.50
N LYS A 78 8.57 4.75 -25.56
CA LYS A 78 7.18 4.32 -25.70
C LYS A 78 7.07 2.81 -25.93
N GLU A 79 7.94 2.20 -26.72
CA GLU A 79 7.99 0.73 -26.87
C GLU A 79 8.34 0.04 -25.54
N GLY A 80 9.37 0.53 -24.84
CA GLY A 80 9.73 0.03 -23.50
C GLY A 80 8.62 0.18 -22.45
N LEU A 81 7.78 1.22 -22.55
CA LEU A 81 6.61 1.41 -21.69
C LEU A 81 5.47 0.43 -22.03
N GLU A 82 5.28 0.09 -23.31
CA GLU A 82 4.31 -0.93 -23.73
C GLU A 82 4.70 -2.32 -23.24
N ASP A 83 5.99 -2.68 -23.24
CA ASP A 83 6.49 -3.93 -22.66
C ASP A 83 6.38 -3.95 -21.13
N THR A 84 6.78 -2.87 -20.44
CA THR A 84 6.59 -2.73 -18.99
C THR A 84 5.11 -2.86 -18.59
N GLY A 85 4.19 -2.39 -19.44
CA GLY A 85 2.74 -2.57 -19.26
C GLY A 85 2.30 -4.03 -19.27
N LYS A 86 2.84 -4.84 -20.19
CA LYS A 86 2.57 -6.28 -20.29
C LYS A 86 3.07 -7.02 -19.04
N ASP A 87 4.29 -6.72 -18.58
CA ASP A 87 4.87 -7.29 -17.36
C ASP A 87 4.00 -6.99 -16.13
N VAL A 88 3.47 -5.76 -16.01
CA VAL A 88 2.59 -5.36 -14.91
C VAL A 88 1.25 -6.12 -14.94
N ASP A 89 0.67 -6.37 -16.12
CA ASP A 89 -0.54 -7.18 -16.22
C ASP A 89 -0.27 -8.67 -15.91
N GLU A 90 0.85 -9.26 -16.34
CA GLU A 90 1.23 -10.62 -15.95
C GLU A 90 1.46 -10.74 -14.43
N ILE A 91 2.13 -9.75 -13.82
CA ILE A 91 2.28 -9.67 -12.36
C ILE A 91 0.90 -9.60 -11.67
N LYS A 92 -0.06 -8.86 -12.24
CA LYS A 92 -1.42 -8.75 -11.68
C LYS A 92 -2.17 -10.09 -11.72
N GLU A 93 -2.09 -10.83 -12.83
CA GLU A 93 -2.65 -12.18 -12.93
C GLU A 93 -1.99 -13.15 -11.94
N ASN A 94 -0.66 -13.11 -11.83
CA ASN A 94 0.09 -13.91 -10.85
C ASN A 94 -0.30 -13.59 -9.40
N ILE A 95 -0.49 -12.33 -9.05
CA ILE A 95 -0.97 -11.90 -7.71
C ILE A 95 -2.38 -12.44 -7.45
N GLU A 96 -3.30 -12.37 -8.42
CA GLU A 96 -4.62 -12.97 -8.29
C GLU A 96 -4.53 -14.49 -8.07
N GLU A 97 -3.68 -15.19 -8.80
CA GLU A 97 -3.52 -16.65 -8.63
C GLU A 97 -2.92 -16.99 -7.25
N ILE A 98 -1.89 -16.26 -6.81
CA ILE A 98 -1.30 -16.41 -5.47
C ILE A 98 -2.36 -16.16 -4.39
N SER A 99 -3.19 -15.14 -4.53
CA SER A 99 -4.25 -14.82 -3.57
C SER A 99 -5.33 -15.91 -3.51
N ARG A 100 -5.74 -16.47 -4.67
CA ARG A 100 -6.62 -17.65 -4.75
C ARG A 100 -5.97 -18.89 -4.12
N ARG A 101 -4.69 -19.14 -4.39
CA ARG A 101 -3.91 -20.25 -3.80
C ARG A 101 -3.80 -20.09 -2.29
N GLN A 102 -3.41 -18.92 -1.77
CA GLN A 102 -3.39 -18.61 -0.33
C GLN A 102 -4.74 -18.87 0.32
N LYS A 103 -5.85 -18.36 -0.25
CA LYS A 103 -7.20 -18.61 0.28
C LYS A 103 -7.55 -20.11 0.31
N SER A 104 -7.12 -20.87 -0.70
CA SER A 104 -7.31 -22.33 -0.75
C SER A 104 -6.44 -23.09 0.27
N ILE A 105 -5.22 -22.61 0.53
CA ILE A 105 -4.28 -23.19 1.51
C ILE A 105 -4.77 -22.86 2.92
N LEU A 106 -5.11 -21.60 3.21
CA LEU A 106 -5.73 -21.17 4.47
C LEU A 106 -7.00 -21.97 4.74
N LYS A 107 -7.85 -22.19 3.73
CA LYS A 107 -9.02 -23.07 3.88
C LYS A 107 -8.62 -24.52 4.18
N LYS A 108 -7.69 -25.12 3.43
CA LYS A 108 -7.22 -26.50 3.68
C LYS A 108 -6.52 -26.68 5.03
N VAL A 109 -5.81 -25.66 5.51
CA VAL A 109 -5.16 -25.64 6.82
C VAL A 109 -6.22 -25.48 7.91
N SER A 110 -7.15 -24.53 7.76
CA SER A 110 -8.30 -24.35 8.65
C SER A 110 -9.11 -25.65 8.75
N ASP A 111 -9.57 -26.21 7.63
CA ASP A 111 -10.36 -27.45 7.57
C ASP A 111 -9.63 -28.68 8.16
N ARG A 112 -8.29 -28.63 8.31
CA ARG A 112 -7.46 -29.74 8.81
C ARG A 112 -6.89 -29.55 10.22
N MET A 113 -6.66 -28.32 10.68
CA MET A 113 -6.24 -27.99 12.05
C MET A 113 -7.42 -27.62 12.96
N LEU A 114 -8.43 -26.96 12.41
CA LEU A 114 -9.60 -26.45 13.12
C LEU A 114 -10.85 -27.13 12.57
N PRO A 115 -11.31 -28.24 13.18
CA PRO A 115 -12.69 -28.67 13.03
C PRO A 115 -13.61 -27.45 13.25
N SER A 116 -14.71 -27.36 12.49
CA SER A 116 -15.57 -26.17 12.34
C SER A 116 -16.38 -25.77 13.60
N GLU A 117 -15.84 -26.04 14.78
CA GLU A 117 -16.38 -25.71 16.10
C GLU A 117 -15.52 -24.68 16.85
N PHE A 118 -14.35 -24.29 16.31
CA PHE A 118 -13.58 -23.11 16.72
C PHE A 118 -14.17 -21.84 16.10
N ASN A 119 -15.01 -21.18 16.86
CA ASN A 119 -15.53 -19.85 16.57
C ASN A 119 -14.48 -18.80 16.98
N ALA A 120 -14.40 -17.68 16.25
CA ALA A 120 -13.58 -16.54 16.67
C ALA A 120 -13.99 -16.02 18.07
N ASN A 121 -15.26 -16.22 18.43
CA ASN A 121 -15.78 -15.94 19.77
C ASN A 121 -15.09 -16.76 20.87
N ASP A 122 -14.74 -18.03 20.61
CA ASP A 122 -14.07 -18.88 21.60
C ASP A 122 -12.67 -18.38 21.89
N ILE A 123 -11.94 -18.01 20.82
CA ILE A 123 -10.60 -17.42 20.91
C ILE A 123 -10.66 -16.10 21.68
N ALA A 124 -11.64 -15.25 21.40
CA ALA A 124 -11.85 -13.99 22.12
C ALA A 124 -12.17 -14.23 23.61
N GLN A 125 -13.02 -15.21 23.94
CA GLN A 125 -13.32 -15.58 25.32
C GLN A 125 -12.09 -16.11 26.06
N GLN A 126 -11.29 -16.98 25.42
CA GLN A 126 -10.05 -17.50 25.99
C GLN A 126 -9.03 -16.38 26.25
N ILE A 127 -8.83 -15.45 25.31
CA ILE A 127 -7.95 -14.27 25.49
C ILE A 127 -8.43 -13.38 26.64
N VAL A 128 -9.73 -13.06 26.69
CA VAL A 128 -10.30 -12.21 27.75
C VAL A 128 -10.17 -12.88 29.12
N GLY A 129 -10.49 -14.17 29.22
CA GLY A 129 -10.31 -14.94 30.46
C GLY A 129 -8.85 -15.00 30.91
N ALA A 130 -7.92 -15.22 29.98
CA ALA A 130 -6.49 -15.20 30.25
C ALA A 130 -6.01 -13.85 30.80
N ILE A 131 -6.36 -12.74 30.13
CA ILE A 131 -5.96 -11.38 30.57
C ILE A 131 -6.49 -11.07 31.96
N ILE A 132 -7.76 -11.41 32.26
CA ILE A 132 -8.38 -11.11 33.56
C ILE A 132 -7.62 -11.75 34.73
N LEU A 133 -7.20 -13.02 34.62
CA LEU A 133 -6.45 -13.68 35.70
C LEU A 133 -4.94 -13.38 35.69
N SER A 134 -4.33 -13.16 34.52
CA SER A 134 -2.88 -12.94 34.41
C SER A 134 -2.45 -11.49 34.65
N SER A 135 -3.28 -10.49 34.30
CA SER A 135 -2.92 -9.07 34.33
C SER A 135 -2.45 -8.58 35.71
N PRO A 136 -3.15 -8.86 36.84
CA PRO A 136 -2.72 -8.41 38.16
C PRO A 136 -1.37 -8.99 38.61
N LEU A 137 -0.99 -10.16 38.10
CA LEU A 137 0.28 -10.83 38.43
C LEU A 137 1.41 -10.34 37.54
N ALA A 138 1.12 -10.06 36.26
CA ALA A 138 2.10 -9.64 35.28
C ALA A 138 2.74 -8.28 35.55
N VAL A 139 2.08 -7.41 36.32
CA VAL A 139 2.58 -6.08 36.68
C VAL A 139 3.29 -6.03 38.05
N THR A 140 3.72 -7.18 38.60
CA THR A 140 4.31 -7.25 39.95
C THR A 140 5.73 -7.80 39.99
N GLU A 141 6.65 -7.01 40.56
CA GLU A 141 8.06 -7.36 40.73
C GLU A 141 8.29 -8.66 41.50
N GLU A 142 7.42 -8.98 42.47
CA GLU A 142 7.49 -10.21 43.26
C GLU A 142 7.36 -11.45 42.36
N VAL A 143 6.39 -11.45 41.44
CA VAL A 143 6.19 -12.54 40.47
C VAL A 143 7.37 -12.65 39.51
N TRP A 144 7.95 -11.51 39.10
CA TRP A 144 9.14 -11.51 38.25
C TRP A 144 10.34 -12.10 39.00
N ARG A 145 10.58 -11.72 40.25
CA ARG A 145 11.68 -12.26 41.07
C ARG A 145 11.51 -13.75 41.32
N LEU A 146 10.31 -14.21 41.68
CA LEU A 146 10.01 -15.63 41.85
C LEU A 146 10.30 -16.44 40.57
N ALA A 147 9.94 -15.92 39.40
CA ALA A 147 10.25 -16.56 38.12
C ALA A 147 11.76 -16.63 37.80
N LYS A 148 12.56 -15.70 38.33
CA LYS A 148 14.03 -15.71 38.20
C LYS A 148 14.68 -16.83 39.01
N GLU A 149 14.07 -17.19 40.14
CA GLU A 149 14.54 -18.21 41.08
C GLU A 149 13.97 -19.62 40.82
N LEU A 150 13.15 -19.78 39.77
CA LEU A 150 12.62 -21.08 39.35
C LEU A 150 13.72 -21.98 38.77
N ASP A 151 14.02 -23.07 39.48
CA ASP A 151 14.80 -24.18 38.95
C ASP A 151 14.00 -24.99 37.91
N PRO A 152 14.67 -25.75 37.02
CA PRO A 152 14.00 -26.49 35.95
C PRO A 152 12.97 -27.53 36.43
N ALA A 153 13.13 -28.11 37.63
CA ALA A 153 12.20 -29.09 38.18
C ALA A 153 10.92 -28.40 38.69
N ARG A 154 11.02 -27.20 39.29
CA ARG A 154 9.85 -26.37 39.62
C ARG A 154 9.14 -25.90 38.35
N THR A 155 9.86 -25.42 37.34
CA THR A 155 9.27 -25.04 36.05
C THR A 155 8.54 -26.22 35.40
N LEU A 156 9.12 -27.42 35.40
CA LEU A 156 8.46 -28.63 34.90
C LEU A 156 7.24 -29.02 35.75
N THR A 157 7.29 -28.83 37.06
CA THR A 157 6.15 -29.05 37.97
C THR A 157 5.00 -28.11 37.65
N ILE A 158 5.27 -26.82 37.38
CA ILE A 158 4.26 -25.84 36.96
C ILE A 158 3.59 -26.27 35.66
N ILE A 159 4.38 -26.66 34.64
CA ILE A 159 3.85 -27.21 33.37
C ILE A 159 2.97 -28.44 33.63
N GLY A 160 3.42 -29.37 34.49
CA GLY A 160 2.66 -30.55 34.88
C GLY A 160 1.32 -30.23 35.57
N VAL A 161 1.29 -29.20 36.42
CA VAL A 161 0.06 -28.71 37.07
C VAL A 161 -0.87 -28.05 36.06
N THR A 162 -0.36 -27.24 35.12
CA THR A 162 -1.17 -26.66 34.04
C THR A 162 -1.82 -27.76 33.18
N LEU A 163 -1.03 -28.74 32.72
CA LEU A 163 -1.53 -29.86 31.91
C LEU A 163 -2.54 -30.72 32.68
N LEU A 164 -2.31 -30.96 33.98
CA LEU A 164 -3.25 -31.68 34.83
C LEU A 164 -4.58 -30.92 34.96
N PHE A 165 -4.52 -29.60 35.14
CA PHE A 165 -5.71 -28.74 35.18
C PHE A 165 -6.50 -28.82 33.87
N ASP A 166 -5.84 -28.78 32.71
CA ASP A 166 -6.50 -28.85 31.40
C ASP A 166 -7.16 -30.19 31.15
N VAL A 167 -6.45 -31.29 31.45
CA VAL A 167 -7.02 -32.64 31.37
C VAL A 167 -8.23 -32.77 32.29
N LEU A 168 -8.18 -32.21 33.51
CA LEU A 168 -9.28 -32.25 34.47
C LEU A 168 -10.47 -31.39 34.01
N LEU A 169 -10.22 -30.21 33.46
CA LEU A 169 -11.23 -29.31 32.91
C LEU A 169 -11.93 -29.93 31.70
N ILE A 170 -11.17 -30.52 30.78
CA ILE A 170 -11.70 -31.25 29.63
C ILE A 170 -12.48 -32.48 30.10
N TYR A 171 -11.99 -33.22 31.10
CA TYR A 171 -12.72 -34.36 31.67
C TYR A 171 -14.09 -33.95 32.23
N PHE A 172 -14.16 -32.90 33.07
CA PHE A 172 -15.41 -32.41 33.66
C PHE A 172 -16.38 -31.77 32.65
N THR A 173 -15.89 -31.25 31.53
CA THR A 173 -16.74 -30.69 30.46
C THR A 173 -17.21 -31.77 29.47
N ALA A 174 -16.33 -32.70 29.09
CA ALA A 174 -16.66 -33.81 28.19
C ALA A 174 -17.69 -34.77 28.83
N TYR A 175 -17.55 -35.09 30.13
CA TYR A 175 -18.51 -35.90 30.87
C TYR A 175 -19.92 -35.29 30.90
N ARG A 176 -20.05 -33.97 30.66
CA ARG A 176 -21.33 -33.26 30.62
C ARG A 176 -22.01 -33.27 29.23
N LYS A 177 -21.35 -33.76 28.18
CA LYS A 177 -21.82 -33.77 26.78
C LYS A 177 -21.59 -35.14 26.12
N GLU A 178 -22.24 -36.19 26.62
CA GLU A 178 -22.29 -37.47 25.89
C GLU A 178 -23.14 -37.36 24.61
N LYS A 179 -22.47 -37.40 23.46
CA LYS A 179 -22.82 -38.33 22.38
C LYS A 179 -21.55 -38.75 21.65
N GLU A 180 -21.45 -40.05 21.43
CA GLU A 180 -20.21 -40.74 21.09
C GLU A 180 -19.60 -40.37 19.71
N LYS A 181 -18.35 -40.80 19.51
CA LYS A 181 -17.67 -40.98 18.19
C LYS A 181 -17.04 -39.76 17.50
N LYS A 182 -16.56 -38.75 18.24
CA LYS A 182 -15.51 -37.81 17.75
C LYS A 182 -14.50 -37.28 18.78
N ILE A 183 -14.62 -37.70 20.04
CA ILE A 183 -13.88 -37.13 21.20
C ILE A 183 -12.35 -37.28 21.07
N ILE A 184 -11.87 -38.42 20.54
CA ILE A 184 -10.43 -38.77 20.51
C ILE A 184 -9.60 -37.78 19.67
N ASN A 185 -10.15 -37.20 18.60
CA ASN A 185 -9.44 -36.20 17.78
C ASN A 185 -9.67 -34.75 18.23
N LEU A 186 -10.74 -34.46 18.98
CA LEU A 186 -11.10 -33.09 19.38
C LEU A 186 -10.46 -32.68 20.72
N VAL A 187 -10.32 -33.63 21.65
CA VAL A 187 -9.69 -33.38 22.97
C VAL A 187 -8.24 -32.86 22.86
N PRO A 188 -7.34 -33.45 22.05
CA PRO A 188 -5.99 -32.93 21.88
C PRO A 188 -5.98 -31.52 21.28
N ALA A 189 -6.86 -31.23 20.32
CA ALA A 189 -6.93 -29.93 19.66
C ALA A 189 -7.36 -28.81 20.63
N ARG A 190 -8.36 -29.06 21.49
CA ARG A 190 -8.83 -28.09 22.50
C ARG A 190 -7.77 -27.82 23.59
N LEU A 191 -7.07 -28.87 24.04
CA LEU A 191 -5.97 -28.72 25.00
C LEU A 191 -4.84 -27.87 24.39
N VAL A 192 -4.41 -28.20 23.16
CA VAL A 192 -3.33 -27.45 22.47
C VAL A 192 -3.74 -26.01 22.18
N SER A 193 -4.96 -25.74 21.72
CA SER A 193 -5.40 -24.35 21.47
C SER A 193 -5.42 -23.51 22.74
N MET A 194 -5.91 -24.09 23.84
CA MET A 194 -6.06 -23.39 25.11
C MET A 194 -4.69 -23.03 25.70
N LEU A 195 -3.73 -23.97 25.69
CA LEU A 195 -2.34 -23.70 26.03
C LEU A 195 -1.74 -22.60 25.13
N VAL A 196 -1.82 -22.77 23.81
CA VAL A 196 -1.20 -21.85 22.84
C VAL A 196 -1.75 -20.43 23.00
N ILE A 197 -3.08 -20.26 23.12
CA ILE A 197 -3.71 -18.96 23.31
C ILE A 197 -3.29 -18.35 24.65
N SER A 198 -3.30 -19.13 25.74
CA SER A 198 -2.98 -18.64 27.09
C SER A 198 -1.53 -18.19 27.23
N TYR A 199 -0.58 -19.01 26.77
CA TYR A 199 0.85 -18.67 26.82
C TYR A 199 1.21 -17.55 25.84
N SER A 200 0.58 -17.49 24.65
CA SER A 200 0.77 -16.37 23.71
C SER A 200 0.21 -15.06 24.28
N THR A 201 -0.97 -15.11 24.91
CA THR A 201 -1.60 -13.94 25.56
C THR A 201 -0.73 -13.42 26.71
N ALA A 202 -0.22 -14.31 27.57
CA ALA A 202 0.69 -13.95 28.65
C ALA A 202 1.99 -13.31 28.12
N ALA A 203 2.60 -13.89 27.09
CA ALA A 203 3.83 -13.36 26.48
C ALA A 203 3.62 -11.99 25.81
N ILE A 204 2.54 -11.82 25.03
CA ILE A 204 2.17 -10.56 24.40
C ILE A 204 1.89 -9.48 25.45
N MET A 205 1.14 -9.81 26.52
CA MET A 205 0.82 -8.87 27.58
C MET A 205 2.07 -8.42 28.36
N LEU A 206 2.97 -9.36 28.70
CA LEU A 206 4.26 -9.05 29.34
C LEU A 206 5.18 -8.19 28.47
N TYR A 207 5.13 -8.37 27.15
CA TYR A 207 5.85 -7.53 26.19
C TYR A 207 5.23 -6.12 26.10
N ILE A 208 3.90 -6.01 26.00
CA ILE A 208 3.18 -4.72 25.96
C ILE A 208 3.41 -3.89 27.23
N PHE A 209 3.47 -4.54 28.40
CA PHE A 209 3.77 -3.88 29.67
C PHE A 209 5.27 -3.54 29.85
N GLY A 210 6.13 -3.84 28.88
CA GLY A 210 7.57 -3.57 28.95
C GLY A 210 8.35 -4.46 29.91
N VAL A 211 7.69 -5.43 30.56
CA VAL A 211 8.32 -6.32 31.55
C VAL A 211 9.40 -7.16 30.89
N ILE A 212 9.10 -7.77 29.74
CA ILE A 212 10.08 -8.48 28.92
C ILE A 212 10.78 -7.47 28.01
N GLY A 213 12.10 -7.39 28.13
CA GLY A 213 12.96 -6.50 27.35
C GLY A 213 13.54 -5.32 28.16
N TYR A 214 12.82 -4.80 29.16
CA TYR A 214 13.34 -3.75 30.05
C TYR A 214 13.87 -4.36 31.37
N GLU A 215 12.97 -4.86 32.23
CA GLU A 215 13.35 -5.50 33.50
C GLU A 215 13.86 -6.93 33.28
N VAL A 216 13.09 -7.73 32.53
CA VAL A 216 13.39 -9.13 32.24
C VAL A 216 14.19 -9.20 30.94
N THR A 217 15.52 -9.13 31.09
CA THR A 217 16.48 -9.08 29.98
C THR A 217 16.96 -10.46 29.51
N THR A 218 16.93 -11.48 30.37
CA THR A 218 17.44 -12.83 30.04
C THR A 218 16.33 -13.74 29.52
N LEU A 219 16.56 -14.39 28.37
CA LEU A 219 15.57 -15.29 27.73
C LEU A 219 15.06 -16.42 28.64
N ALA A 220 15.94 -17.03 29.45
CA ALA A 220 15.54 -18.07 30.42
C ALA A 220 14.62 -17.52 31.53
N TRP A 221 14.82 -16.28 31.96
CA TRP A 221 13.97 -15.62 32.95
C TRP A 221 12.61 -15.26 32.33
N ALA A 222 12.59 -14.72 31.10
CA ALA A 222 11.37 -14.48 30.35
C ALA A 222 10.56 -15.77 30.13
N PHE A 223 11.21 -16.87 29.79
CA PHE A 223 10.60 -18.19 29.61
C PHE A 223 9.95 -18.71 30.91
N ASN A 224 10.69 -18.69 32.03
CA ASN A 224 10.14 -19.05 33.34
C ASN A 224 8.95 -18.16 33.74
N LEU A 225 9.02 -16.86 33.45
CA LEU A 225 7.96 -15.89 33.78
C LEU A 225 6.70 -16.11 32.94
N ILE A 226 6.85 -16.36 31.64
CA ILE A 226 5.75 -16.74 30.74
C ILE A 226 5.12 -18.07 31.20
N ILE A 227 5.92 -19.05 31.67
CA ILE A 227 5.38 -20.30 32.20
C ILE A 227 4.56 -20.08 33.48
N PHE A 228 5.10 -19.29 34.41
CA PHE A 228 4.49 -19.02 35.71
C PHE A 228 3.18 -18.23 35.58
N ILE A 229 3.19 -17.13 34.83
CA ILE A 229 1.98 -16.31 34.58
C ILE A 229 1.01 -17.05 33.65
N GLY A 230 1.54 -17.80 32.69
CA GLY A 230 0.75 -18.58 31.75
C GLY A 230 -0.09 -19.67 32.40
N LEU A 231 0.30 -20.20 33.58
CA LEU A 231 -0.59 -21.06 34.38
C LEU A 231 -1.89 -20.34 34.76
N PHE A 232 -1.81 -19.09 35.24
CA PHE A 232 -2.98 -18.29 35.63
C PHE A 232 -3.78 -17.82 34.40
N ALA A 233 -3.08 -17.43 33.33
CA ALA A 233 -3.71 -17.15 32.04
C ALA A 233 -4.52 -18.36 31.54
N ASN A 234 -3.96 -19.56 31.67
CA ASN A 234 -4.57 -20.80 31.23
C ASN A 234 -5.79 -21.20 32.08
N VAL A 235 -5.72 -21.06 33.41
CA VAL A 235 -6.92 -21.19 34.27
C VAL A 235 -8.03 -20.22 33.85
N GLY A 236 -7.67 -18.99 33.49
CA GLY A 236 -8.61 -17.95 33.05
C GLY A 236 -9.26 -18.26 31.71
N ALA A 237 -8.45 -18.61 30.71
CA ALA A 237 -8.90 -19.01 29.38
C ALA A 237 -9.83 -20.22 29.44
N GLY A 238 -9.43 -21.27 30.16
CA GLY A 238 -10.24 -22.48 30.32
C GLY A 238 -11.56 -22.21 31.02
N THR A 239 -11.56 -21.39 32.09
CA THR A 239 -12.80 -21.05 32.80
C THR A 239 -13.78 -20.28 31.90
N ALA A 240 -13.28 -19.36 31.08
CA ALA A 240 -14.10 -18.64 30.10
C ALA A 240 -14.66 -19.58 29.00
N ASP A 241 -13.84 -20.52 28.53
CA ASP A 241 -14.18 -21.53 27.50
C ASP A 241 -15.22 -22.58 27.98
N ILE A 242 -15.44 -22.72 29.29
CA ILE A 242 -16.52 -23.55 29.87
C ILE A 242 -17.89 -22.88 29.77
N ILE A 243 -17.96 -21.54 29.77
CA ILE A 243 -19.22 -20.77 29.92
C ILE A 243 -20.06 -20.77 28.62
N ARG A 244 -19.59 -21.45 27.57
CA ARG A 244 -20.23 -21.65 26.25
C ARG A 244 -21.28 -22.77 26.19
#